data_AF-A0A963B7N9-F1
#
_entry.id   AF-A0A963B7N9-F1
#
_cell.length_a   1.000
_cell.length_b   1.000
_cell.length_c   1.000
_cell.angle_alpha   90.00
_cell.angle_beta   90.00
_cell.angle_gamma   90.00
#
_symmetry.space_group_name_H-M   'P 1'
#
loop_
_entity.id
_entity.type
_entity.pdbx_description
1 polymer ?
#
loop_
_entity_poly.entity_id
_entity_poly.type
_entity_poly.pdbx_seq_one_letter_code
_entity_poly.pdbx_strand_id
1 'polypeptide(L)'
;MRCTVSALPDCIASRYSGTLPRLEALVSAIEQAGSLTAAAGHLRTDIELPGALCYLRRLCRAIHGALGIVRGLEPERFAAVPPRIFGFARVLRVVSVLMALRDQLSRYLPVLPAPLGFHSSRINAAVAGEGVQHRMGPDPPVALLDPRH
;
A
#
# COMPACT_ATOMS: atom_id res chain seq x y z
N MET A 1 -16.80 8.52 -16.44
CA MET A 1 -15.95 7.74 -15.51
C MET A 1 -16.30 6.26 -15.70
N ARG A 2 -15.39 5.42 -16.20
CA ARG A 2 -15.61 3.97 -16.31
C ARG A 2 -15.11 3.30 -15.03
N CYS A 3 -15.99 3.03 -14.08
CA CYS A 3 -15.70 2.17 -12.94
C CYS A 3 -15.91 0.72 -13.39
N THR A 4 -14.83 -0.03 -13.59
CA THR A 4 -14.94 -1.48 -13.74
C THR A 4 -15.17 -2.06 -12.35
N VAL A 5 -16.44 -2.39 -12.05
CA VAL A 5 -16.80 -3.16 -10.87
C VAL A 5 -16.24 -4.57 -11.09
N SER A 6 -15.11 -4.85 -10.46
CA SER A 6 -14.49 -6.16 -10.50
C SER A 6 -15.09 -7.01 -9.37
N ALA A 7 -15.64 -8.18 -9.70
CA ALA A 7 -16.06 -9.18 -8.71
C ALA A 7 -14.87 -9.90 -8.03
N LEU A 8 -13.64 -9.49 -8.35
CA LEU A 8 -12.42 -10.04 -7.78
C LEU A 8 -12.26 -9.56 -6.32
N PRO A 9 -11.98 -10.46 -5.37
CA PRO A 9 -11.67 -10.07 -4.01
C PRO A 9 -10.58 -9.00 -3.96
N ASP A 10 -10.81 -7.95 -3.18
CA ASP A 10 -9.97 -6.74 -3.14
C ASP A 10 -8.51 -6.98 -2.74
N CYS A 11 -8.24 -8.08 -2.03
CA CYS A 11 -6.89 -8.55 -1.74
C CYS A 11 -6.13 -8.91 -3.03
N ILE A 12 -6.79 -9.48 -4.03
CA ILE A 12 -6.23 -9.75 -5.36
C ILE A 12 -6.15 -8.45 -6.17
N ALA A 13 -7.11 -7.54 -5.99
CA ALA A 13 -7.11 -6.23 -6.62
C ALA A 13 -5.95 -5.32 -6.12
N SER A 14 -5.34 -5.59 -4.96
CA SER A 14 -4.22 -4.80 -4.45
C SER A 14 -2.92 -4.91 -5.26
N ARG A 15 -2.82 -5.89 -6.19
CA ARG A 15 -1.66 -6.13 -7.08
C ARG A 15 -0.31 -6.32 -6.35
N TYR A 16 -0.32 -6.80 -5.11
CA TYR A 16 0.90 -7.27 -4.47
C TYR A 16 1.14 -8.73 -4.90
N SER A 17 2.08 -8.95 -5.82
CA SER A 17 2.47 -10.29 -6.25
C SER A 17 3.38 -10.92 -5.19
N GLY A 18 2.81 -11.66 -4.22
CA GLY A 18 3.60 -12.39 -3.23
C GLY A 18 2.83 -12.78 -1.96
N THR A 19 3.43 -13.66 -1.15
CA THR A 19 2.92 -14.02 0.18
C THR A 19 3.25 -12.93 1.20
N LEU A 20 2.47 -12.83 2.28
CA LEU A 20 2.71 -11.86 3.36
C LEU A 20 4.14 -11.93 3.93
N PRO A 21 4.72 -13.12 4.20
CA PRO A 21 6.13 -13.24 4.60
C PRO A 21 7.12 -12.68 3.56
N ARG A 22 6.84 -12.84 2.26
CA ARG A 22 7.69 -12.28 1.20
C ARG A 22 7.61 -10.76 1.16
N LEU A 23 6.41 -10.20 1.30
CA LEU A 23 6.23 -8.74 1.39
C LEU A 23 6.91 -8.15 2.63
N GLU A 24 6.80 -8.86 3.76
CA GLU A 24 7.49 -8.52 5.00
C GLU A 24 9.00 -8.50 4.79
N ALA A 25 9.58 -9.53 4.18
CA ALA A 25 11.02 -9.59 3.90
C ALA A 25 11.51 -8.43 3.03
N LEU A 26 10.74 -8.00 2.02
CA LEU A 26 11.08 -6.85 1.18
C LEU A 26 11.14 -5.56 2.01
N VAL A 27 10.14 -5.32 2.85
CA VAL A 27 10.10 -4.11 3.71
C VAL A 27 11.15 -4.18 4.82
N SER A 28 11.39 -5.35 5.40
CA SER A 28 12.46 -5.56 6.38
C SER A 28 13.85 -5.29 5.78
N ALA A 29 14.09 -5.66 4.52
CA ALA A 29 15.33 -5.34 3.83
C ALA A 29 15.48 -3.82 3.60
N ILE A 30 14.38 -3.13 3.28
CA ILE A 30 14.37 -1.66 3.14
C ILE A 30 14.61 -0.97 4.49
N GLU A 31 13.98 -1.43 5.56
CA GLU A 31 14.19 -0.91 6.91
C GLU A 31 15.64 -1.12 7.38
N GLN A 32 16.27 -2.25 7.04
CA GLN A 32 17.68 -2.52 7.32
C GLN A 32 18.62 -1.60 6.55
N ALA A 33 18.36 -1.38 5.25
CA ALA A 33 19.18 -0.53 4.41
C ALA A 33 19.06 0.97 4.75
N GLY A 34 18.07 1.36 5.55
CA GLY A 34 17.82 2.74 5.97
C GLY A 34 17.27 3.66 4.87
N SER A 35 17.24 3.21 3.61
CA SER A 35 16.65 3.93 2.49
C SER A 35 16.20 3.00 1.36
N LEU A 36 15.19 3.45 0.59
CA LEU A 36 14.68 2.73 -0.57
C LEU A 36 15.74 2.57 -1.68
N THR A 37 16.56 3.60 -1.89
CA THR A 37 17.63 3.60 -2.91
C THR A 37 18.75 2.64 -2.55
N ALA A 38 19.18 2.61 -1.29
CA ALA A 38 20.15 1.62 -0.81
C ALA A 38 19.60 0.19 -0.92
N ALA A 39 18.31 -0.01 -0.60
CA ALA A 39 17.68 -1.31 -0.72
C ALA A 39 17.53 -1.77 -2.18
N ALA A 40 17.20 -0.87 -3.11
CA ALA A 40 16.99 -1.20 -4.52
C ALA A 40 18.26 -1.71 -5.23
N GLY A 41 19.46 -1.28 -4.79
CA GLY A 41 20.72 -1.83 -5.28
C GLY A 41 20.91 -3.31 -4.93
N HIS A 42 20.27 -3.78 -3.85
CA HIS A 42 20.35 -5.16 -3.37
C HIS A 42 19.13 -6.01 -3.73
N LEU A 43 17.95 -5.40 -3.82
CA LEU A 43 16.73 -6.03 -4.33
C LEU A 43 16.79 -6.09 -5.86
N ARG A 44 17.37 -7.17 -6.41
CA ARG A 44 17.19 -7.53 -7.82
C ARG A 44 15.69 -7.65 -8.11
N THR A 45 15.14 -6.61 -8.69
CA THR A 45 13.74 -6.54 -9.10
C THR A 45 13.73 -6.71 -10.61
N ASP A 46 13.05 -7.75 -11.10
CA ASP A 46 12.95 -8.09 -12.55
C ASP A 46 12.09 -7.08 -13.36
N ILE A 47 11.98 -5.84 -12.87
CA ILE A 47 11.18 -4.74 -13.42
C ILE A 47 12.13 -3.56 -13.64
N GLU A 48 11.88 -2.74 -14.66
CA GLU A 48 12.61 -1.48 -14.82
C GLU A 48 12.68 -0.69 -13.50
N LEU A 49 13.88 -0.22 -13.17
CA LEU A 49 14.25 0.40 -11.88
C LEU A 49 13.22 1.41 -11.34
N PRO A 50 12.62 2.31 -12.16
CA PRO A 50 11.62 3.26 -11.67
C PRO A 50 10.31 2.59 -11.22
N GLY A 51 9.87 1.55 -11.94
CA GLY A 51 8.67 0.79 -11.61
C GLY A 51 8.83 0.00 -10.31
N ALA A 52 9.99 -0.62 -10.12
CA ALA A 52 10.35 -1.33 -8.89
C ALA A 52 10.36 -0.39 -7.67
N LEU A 53 10.99 0.78 -7.78
CA LEU A 53 11.02 1.78 -6.70
C LEU A 53 9.63 2.29 -6.33
N CYS A 54 8.78 2.59 -7.33
CA CYS A 54 7.39 2.99 -7.10
C CYS A 54 6.58 1.90 -6.40
N TYR A 55 6.77 0.63 -6.79
CA TYR A 55 6.16 -0.52 -6.13
C TYR A 55 6.60 -0.64 -4.66
N LEU A 56 7.91 -0.65 -4.40
CA LEU A 56 8.47 -0.78 -3.06
C LEU A 56 8.02 0.36 -2.13
N ARG A 57 8.01 1.61 -2.64
CA ARG A 57 7.52 2.76 -1.89
C ARG A 57 6.04 2.61 -1.50
N ARG A 58 5.20 2.15 -2.43
CA ARG A 58 3.78 1.89 -2.17
C ARG A 58 3.60 0.77 -1.16
N LEU A 59 4.41 -0.29 -1.25
CA LEU A 59 4.39 -1.41 -0.32
C LEU A 59 4.77 -0.98 1.10
N CYS A 60 5.86 -0.23 1.27
CA CYS A 60 6.26 0.31 2.57
C CYS A 60 5.15 1.16 3.18
N ARG A 61 4.56 2.09 2.40
CA ARG A 61 3.48 2.95 2.89
C ARG A 61 2.26 2.14 3.34
N ALA A 62 1.90 1.10 2.60
CA ALA A 62 0.76 0.25 2.95
C ALA A 62 1.02 -0.55 4.24
N ILE A 63 2.20 -1.15 4.38
CA ILE A 63 2.56 -1.93 5.58
C ILE A 63 2.68 -1.02 6.79
N HIS A 64 3.42 0.10 6.72
CA HIS A 64 3.57 1.04 7.83
C HIS A 64 2.22 1.67 8.22
N GLY A 65 1.36 1.98 7.24
CA GLY A 65 0.00 2.44 7.49
C GLY A 65 -0.85 1.40 8.23
N ALA A 66 -0.81 0.14 7.80
CA ALA A 66 -1.50 -0.96 8.47
C ALA A 66 -1.00 -1.14 9.92
N LEU A 67 0.32 -1.13 10.14
CA LEU A 67 0.91 -1.17 11.49
C LEU A 67 0.47 0.02 12.35
N GLY A 68 0.34 1.22 11.76
CA GLY A 68 -0.23 2.39 12.43
C GLY A 68 -1.66 2.16 12.93
N ILE A 69 -2.51 1.53 12.12
CA ILE A 69 -3.88 1.18 12.52
C ILE A 69 -3.87 0.13 13.63
N VAL A 70 -2.99 -0.88 13.53
CA VAL A 70 -2.84 -1.89 14.60
C VAL A 70 -2.48 -1.24 15.94
N ARG A 71 -1.63 -0.20 15.95
CA ARG A 71 -1.33 0.55 17.18
C ARG A 71 -2.56 1.21 17.78
N GLY A 72 -3.47 1.70 16.94
CA GLY A 72 -4.73 2.30 17.38
C GLY A 72 -5.76 1.27 17.87
N LEU A 73 -5.73 0.06 17.33
CA LEU A 73 -6.64 -1.02 17.74
C LEU A 73 -6.24 -1.65 19.07
N GLU A 74 -4.94 -1.77 19.35
CA GLU A 74 -4.41 -2.42 20.56
C GLU A 74 -3.35 -1.50 21.23
N PRO A 75 -3.76 -0.31 21.73
CA PRO A 75 -2.85 0.69 22.26
C PRO A 75 -2.10 0.22 23.50
N GLU A 76 -2.74 -0.56 24.37
CA GLU A 76 -2.13 -1.15 25.58
C GLU A 76 -0.83 -1.92 25.27
N ARG A 77 -0.75 -2.52 24.08
CA ARG A 77 0.40 -3.34 23.66
C ARG A 77 1.37 -2.59 22.76
N PHE A 78 0.87 -1.69 21.90
CA PHE A 78 1.65 -1.14 20.79
C PHE A 78 1.73 0.39 20.75
N ALA A 79 1.19 1.12 21.74
CA ALA A 79 1.20 2.59 21.73
C ALA A 79 2.62 3.17 21.60
N ALA A 80 3.62 2.59 22.28
CA ALA A 80 5.02 3.04 22.21
C ALA A 80 5.82 2.43 21.05
N VAL A 81 5.23 1.53 20.25
CA VAL A 81 5.95 0.77 19.22
C VAL A 81 5.96 1.57 17.91
N PRO A 82 7.13 1.86 17.31
CA PRO A 82 7.18 2.49 16.00
C PRO A 82 6.43 1.62 14.96
N PRO A 83 5.67 2.21 14.02
CA PRO A 83 4.92 1.47 12.98
C PRO A 83 5.86 0.94 11.88
N ARG A 84 6.85 0.16 12.28
CA ARG A 84 7.90 -0.48 11.48
C ARG A 84 7.94 -1.96 11.82
N ILE A 85 8.33 -2.80 10.87
CA ILE A 85 8.38 -4.26 11.08
C ILE A 85 9.32 -4.58 12.24
N PHE A 86 10.50 -3.95 12.30
CA PHE A 86 11.44 -4.18 13.41
C PHE A 86 10.89 -3.78 14.79
N GLY A 87 10.06 -2.73 14.85
CA GLY A 87 9.43 -2.32 16.11
C GLY A 87 8.49 -3.39 16.64
N PHE A 88 7.62 -3.90 15.77
CA PHE A 88 6.66 -4.95 16.10
C PHE A 88 7.33 -6.31 16.34
N ALA A 89 8.35 -6.67 15.56
CA ALA A 89 9.11 -7.91 15.74
C ALA A 89 9.72 -8.01 17.13
N ARG A 90 10.25 -6.90 17.67
CA ARG A 90 10.83 -6.85 19.02
C ARG A 90 9.80 -7.13 20.11
N VAL A 91 8.57 -6.64 19.96
CA VAL A 91 7.49 -6.82 20.96
C VAL A 91 6.86 -8.19 20.84
N LEU A 92 6.58 -8.65 19.61
CA LEU A 92 5.91 -9.91 19.37
C LEU A 92 6.85 -11.12 19.51
N ARG A 93 8.16 -10.95 19.35
CA ARG A 93 9.18 -12.01 19.37
C ARG A 93 8.88 -13.15 18.38
N VAL A 94 8.40 -12.79 17.19
CA VAL A 94 8.04 -13.72 16.11
C VAL A 94 8.91 -13.51 14.88
N VAL A 95 8.99 -14.57 14.05
CA VAL A 95 9.75 -14.55 12.79
C VAL A 95 8.98 -13.88 11.65
N SER A 96 7.65 -13.98 11.62
CA SER A 96 6.80 -13.23 10.70
C SER A 96 5.77 -12.40 11.46
N VAL A 97 6.02 -11.10 11.51
CA VAL A 97 5.17 -10.11 12.17
C VAL A 97 3.81 -10.02 11.51
N LEU A 98 3.75 -9.95 10.18
CA LEU A 98 2.49 -9.75 9.48
C LEU A 98 1.58 -10.98 9.56
N MET A 99 2.15 -12.19 9.57
CA MET A 99 1.36 -13.42 9.81
C MET A 99 0.82 -13.46 11.24
N ALA A 100 1.66 -13.17 12.24
CA ALA A 100 1.24 -13.17 13.64
C ALA A 100 0.15 -12.12 13.91
N LEU A 101 0.30 -10.91 13.36
CA LEU A 101 -0.72 -9.86 13.47
C LEU A 101 -2.01 -10.24 12.76
N ARG A 102 -1.93 -10.88 11.59
CA ARG A 102 -3.12 -11.33 10.85
C ARG A 102 -3.93 -12.37 11.65
N ASP A 103 -3.25 -13.27 12.34
CA ASP A 103 -3.86 -14.27 13.20
C ASP A 103 -4.50 -13.63 14.46
N GLN A 104 -3.73 -12.81 15.19
CA GLN A 104 -4.19 -12.13 16.41
C GLN A 104 -5.33 -11.14 16.16
N LEU A 105 -5.38 -10.53 14.97
CA LEU A 105 -6.39 -9.54 14.59
C LEU A 105 -7.41 -10.11 13.60
N SER A 106 -7.62 -11.43 13.60
CA SER A 106 -8.57 -12.13 12.74
C SER A 106 -9.95 -11.45 12.69
N ARG A 107 -10.45 -10.99 13.86
CA ARG A 107 -11.71 -10.24 14.01
C ARG A 107 -11.75 -8.89 13.30
N TYR A 108 -10.59 -8.28 13.03
CA TYR A 108 -10.46 -6.96 12.40
C TYR A 108 -9.99 -7.01 10.93
N LEU A 109 -9.75 -8.19 10.36
CA LEU A 109 -9.32 -8.32 8.97
C LEU A 109 -10.24 -7.64 7.94
N PRO A 110 -11.58 -7.59 8.13
CA PRO A 110 -12.47 -6.88 7.20
C PRO A 110 -12.21 -5.37 7.13
N VAL A 111 -11.77 -4.75 8.23
CA VAL A 111 -11.54 -3.31 8.31
C VAL A 111 -10.07 -2.91 8.08
N LEU A 112 -9.14 -3.86 8.23
CA LEU A 112 -7.71 -3.61 8.02
C LEU A 112 -7.35 -3.50 6.53
N PRO A 113 -6.45 -2.57 6.16
CA PRO A 113 -6.03 -2.43 4.78
C PRO A 113 -5.16 -3.61 4.34
N ALA A 114 -5.26 -3.95 3.06
CA ALA A 114 -4.30 -4.81 2.37
C ALA A 114 -2.90 -4.17 2.44
N PRO A 115 -1.83 -4.97 2.63
CA PRO A 115 -1.83 -6.44 2.53
C PRO A 115 -2.22 -7.19 3.82
N LEU A 116 -2.38 -6.51 4.96
CA LEU A 116 -2.62 -7.17 6.25
C LEU A 116 -4.05 -7.71 6.38
N GLY A 117 -5.04 -6.90 5.99
CA GLY A 117 -6.47 -7.28 5.95
C GLY A 117 -7.01 -7.45 4.53
N PHE A 118 -8.31 -7.23 4.37
CA PHE A 118 -9.01 -7.38 3.09
C PHE A 118 -9.37 -6.05 2.43
N HIS A 119 -9.31 -4.93 3.17
CA HIS A 119 -9.75 -3.64 2.67
C HIS A 119 -8.73 -3.02 1.71
N SER A 120 -9.09 -2.69 0.47
CA SER A 120 -8.09 -2.22 -0.49
C SER A 120 -7.60 -0.80 -0.20
N SER A 121 -6.29 -0.58 -0.35
CA SER A 121 -5.68 0.77 -0.27
C SER A 121 -6.22 1.75 -1.33
N ARG A 122 -6.86 1.24 -2.40
CA ARG A 122 -7.53 2.08 -3.41
C ARG A 122 -8.77 2.79 -2.86
N ILE A 123 -9.47 2.19 -1.91
CA ILE A 123 -10.58 2.86 -1.22
C ILE A 123 -10.04 4.02 -0.37
N ASN A 124 -8.88 3.85 0.29
CA ASN A 124 -8.21 4.96 0.98
C ASN A 124 -7.79 6.10 0.03
N ALA A 125 -7.33 5.80 -1.19
CA ALA A 125 -6.99 6.82 -2.19
C ALA A 125 -8.22 7.52 -2.78
N ALA A 126 -9.34 6.80 -2.93
CA ALA A 126 -10.62 7.38 -3.36
C ALA A 126 -11.22 8.28 -2.27
N VAL A 127 -11.23 7.82 -1.01
CA VAL A 127 -11.71 8.59 0.15
C VAL A 127 -10.81 9.80 0.43
N ALA A 128 -9.48 9.66 0.30
CA ALA A 128 -8.56 10.80 0.38
C ALA A 128 -8.59 11.70 -0.86
N GLY A 129 -9.15 11.22 -1.98
CA GLY A 129 -9.22 11.90 -3.27
C GLY A 129 -10.52 12.67 -3.51
N GLU A 130 -11.53 12.54 -2.65
CA GLU A 130 -12.76 13.36 -2.71
C GLU A 130 -12.50 14.85 -2.41
N GLY A 131 -11.30 15.21 -1.94
CA GLY A 131 -10.93 16.58 -1.58
C GLY A 131 -10.40 17.48 -2.70
N VAL A 132 -10.03 16.99 -3.89
CA VAL A 132 -9.55 17.85 -4.99
C VAL A 132 -9.97 17.30 -6.35
N GLN A 133 -11.23 17.50 -6.71
CA GLN A 133 -11.61 17.48 -8.12
C GLN A 133 -11.04 18.74 -8.77
N HIS A 134 -10.02 18.57 -9.63
CA HIS A 134 -9.59 19.63 -10.52
C HIS A 134 -10.76 20.01 -11.43
N ARG A 135 -11.24 21.25 -11.30
CA ARG A 135 -12.23 21.86 -12.20
C ARG A 135 -11.67 21.81 -13.62
N MET A 136 -12.18 20.90 -14.45
CA MET A 136 -11.89 20.91 -15.87
C MET A 136 -12.34 22.26 -16.45
N GLY A 137 -11.41 22.95 -17.12
CA GLY A 137 -11.72 24.16 -17.87
C GLY A 137 -12.66 23.84 -19.04
N PRO A 138 -13.43 24.84 -19.54
CA PRO A 138 -14.32 24.64 -20.67
C PRO A 138 -13.52 24.22 -21.91
N ASP A 139 -14.11 23.29 -22.66
CA ASP A 139 -13.61 22.80 -23.95
C ASP A 139 -13.49 24.00 -24.93
N PRO A 140 -12.35 24.21 -25.61
CA PRO A 140 -12.27 25.26 -26.62
C PRO A 140 -13.13 24.86 -27.83
N PRO A 141 -13.94 25.77 -28.40
CA PRO A 141 -14.66 25.46 -29.63
C PRO A 141 -13.66 25.21 -30.76
N VAL A 142 -13.71 24.00 -31.34
CA VAL A 142 -13.00 23.63 -32.56
C VAL A 142 -13.42 24.58 -33.68
N ALA A 143 -12.45 25.35 -34.17
CA ALA A 143 -12.56 26.07 -35.41
C ALA A 143 -12.77 25.07 -36.55
N LEU A 144 -13.94 25.12 -37.19
CA LEU A 144 -14.24 24.44 -38.42
C LEU A 144 -13.74 25.34 -39.58
N LEU A 145 -12.44 25.25 -39.88
CA LEU A 145 -11.92 25.44 -41.24
C LEU A 145 -12.47 24.27 -42.06
N ASP A 146 -13.19 24.47 -43.17
CA ASP A 146 -12.75 24.83 -44.53
C ASP A 146 -13.95 24.48 -45.46
N PRO A 147 -13.93 24.53 -46.82
CA PRO A 147 -13.27 25.40 -47.80
C PRO A 147 -14.27 25.93 -48.89
N ARG A 148 -13.85 26.93 -49.68
CA ARG A 148 -14.22 27.22 -51.10
C ARG A 148 -15.68 27.07 -51.59
N HIS A 149 -16.32 28.18 -51.95
CA HIS A 149 -16.69 28.51 -53.35
C HIS A 149 -17.05 29.98 -53.52
#